data_AF-A0AB38DU13-F1
#
_entry.id   AF-A0AB38DU13-F1
#
_cell.length_a   1.000
_cell.length_b   1.000
_cell.length_c   1.000
_cell.angle_alpha   90.00
_cell.angle_beta   90.00
_cell.angle_gamma   90.00
#
_symmetry.space_group_name_H-M   'P 1'
#
loop_
_entity.id
_entity.type
_entity.pdbx_description
1 polymer ?
#
loop_
_entity_poly.entity_id
_entity_poly.type
_entity_poly.pdbx_seq_one_letter_code
_entity_poly.pdbx_strand_id
1 'polypeptide(L)'
;MSVKSITLIAASALLLPAAVSARGTGGVPHLDFRDFALQECLNSNYEKAGLYQRRSLQDYSRPKPRYSPSDWLKLIDFVENKTGDFHRERISIHSEESGDTEMNTIFARCMAFYHSKELAGFLKKNRY
;
A
#
# COMPACT_ATOMS: atom_id res chain seq x y z
N MET A 1 48.88 16.08 50.24
CA MET A 1 48.63 16.21 48.79
C MET A 1 47.29 15.56 48.48
N SER A 2 46.32 16.34 48.02
CA SER A 2 44.93 15.94 47.79
C SER A 2 44.77 15.48 46.34
N VAL A 3 44.24 14.28 46.12
CA VAL A 3 43.83 13.83 44.79
C VAL A 3 42.31 13.82 44.77
N LYS A 4 41.72 14.81 44.10
CA LYS A 4 40.27 14.91 43.89
C LYS A 4 39.88 14.00 42.72
N SER A 5 39.06 13.00 42.98
CA SER A 5 38.39 12.24 41.93
C SER A 5 37.38 13.13 41.21
N ILE A 6 37.62 13.39 39.92
CA ILE A 6 36.68 14.09 39.05
C ILE A 6 35.86 13.02 38.33
N THR A 7 34.63 12.82 38.77
CA THR A 7 33.66 11.97 38.07
C THR A 7 33.10 12.77 36.90
N LEU A 8 33.47 12.41 35.66
CA LEU A 8 32.80 12.92 34.47
C LEU A 8 31.44 12.23 34.32
N ILE A 9 30.35 12.97 34.49
CA ILE A 9 29.01 12.52 34.12
C ILE A 9 28.80 12.88 32.65
N ALA A 10 28.91 11.91 31.75
CA ALA A 10 28.56 12.08 30.35
C ALA A 10 27.02 12.20 30.24
N ALA A 11 26.53 13.42 30.07
CA ALA A 11 25.12 13.68 29.79
C ALA A 11 24.79 13.17 28.37
N SER A 12 24.24 11.96 28.29
CA SER A 12 23.73 11.39 27.04
C SER A 12 22.43 12.11 26.68
N ALA A 13 22.50 13.05 25.74
CA ALA A 13 21.34 13.71 25.18
C ALA A 13 20.48 12.67 24.44
N LEU A 14 19.36 12.27 25.05
CA LEU A 14 18.31 11.48 24.42
C LEU A 14 17.72 12.30 23.27
N LEU A 15 18.19 12.03 22.05
CA LEU A 15 17.52 12.42 20.81
C LEU A 15 16.20 11.65 20.74
N LEU A 16 15.14 12.24 21.30
CA LEU A 16 13.78 11.75 21.09
C LEU A 16 13.47 11.87 19.59
N PRO A 17 13.18 10.76 18.88
CA PRO A 17 12.73 10.85 17.50
C PRO A 17 11.42 11.65 17.49
N ALA A 18 11.37 12.71 16.70
CA ALA A 18 10.15 13.48 16.52
C ALA A 18 9.05 12.51 16.05
N ALA A 19 8.00 12.38 16.84
CA ALA A 19 6.83 11.61 16.46
C ALA A 19 6.18 12.32 15.26
N VAL A 20 6.43 11.81 14.06
CA VAL A 20 5.72 12.25 12.86
C VAL A 20 4.28 11.79 13.01
N SER A 21 3.40 12.72 13.37
CA SER A 21 1.96 12.49 13.36
C SER A 21 1.44 12.85 11.96
N ALA A 22 1.05 11.84 11.18
CA ALA A 22 0.32 12.06 9.95
C ALA A 22 -1.10 12.53 10.29
N ARG A 23 -1.32 13.85 10.35
CA ARG A 23 -2.67 14.43 10.43
C ARG A 23 -3.30 14.48 9.04
N GLY A 24 -4.53 13.99 8.93
CA GLY A 24 -5.34 14.15 7.72
C GLY A 24 -5.60 15.64 7.42
N THR A 25 -5.61 16.01 6.15
CA THR A 25 -5.68 17.41 5.68
C THR A 25 -7.08 18.02 5.72
N GLY A 26 -8.07 17.36 6.32
CA GLY A 26 -9.45 17.84 6.46
C GLY A 26 -10.28 17.85 5.16
N GLY A 27 -9.69 17.50 4.01
CA GLY A 27 -10.37 17.39 2.71
C GLY A 27 -10.58 15.95 2.25
N VAL A 28 -11.35 15.76 1.19
CA VAL A 28 -11.52 14.44 0.55
C VAL A 28 -10.17 13.99 -0.03
N PRO A 29 -9.64 12.81 0.35
CA PRO A 29 -8.40 12.31 -0.22
C PRO A 29 -8.52 12.07 -1.72
N HIS A 30 -7.55 12.56 -2.48
CA HIS A 30 -7.50 12.37 -3.93
C HIS A 30 -6.30 11.51 -4.34
N LEU A 31 -6.57 10.41 -5.04
CA LEU A 31 -5.56 9.51 -5.58
C LEU A 31 -5.13 9.95 -6.97
N ASP A 32 -3.83 9.91 -7.24
CA ASP A 32 -3.34 9.95 -8.60
C ASP A 32 -3.45 8.57 -9.29
N PHE A 33 -2.99 8.48 -10.54
CA PHE A 33 -3.07 7.23 -11.30
C PHE A 33 -2.31 6.09 -10.67
N ARG A 34 -1.15 6.36 -10.06
CA ARG A 34 -0.29 5.31 -9.51
C ARG A 34 -0.91 4.75 -8.24
N ASP A 35 -1.39 5.62 -7.37
CA ASP A 35 -2.02 5.22 -6.10
C ASP A 35 -3.40 4.58 -6.34
N PHE A 36 -4.16 5.10 -7.30
CA PHE A 36 -5.41 4.48 -7.73
C PHE A 36 -5.19 3.08 -8.31
N ALA A 37 -4.11 2.85 -9.06
CA ALA A 37 -3.78 1.53 -9.58
C ALA A 37 -3.56 0.50 -8.47
N LEU A 38 -2.91 0.90 -7.37
CA LEU A 38 -2.75 0.06 -6.19
C LEU A 38 -4.10 -0.22 -5.52
N GLN A 39 -4.92 0.83 -5.32
CA GLN A 39 -6.26 0.69 -4.74
C GLN A 39 -7.13 -0.29 -5.57
N GLU A 40 -7.13 -0.14 -6.90
CA GLU A 40 -7.92 -1.01 -7.79
C GLU A 40 -7.41 -2.46 -7.77
N CYS A 41 -6.08 -2.67 -7.76
CA CYS A 41 -5.50 -4.01 -7.66
C CYS A 41 -5.96 -4.73 -6.37
N LEU A 42 -5.87 -4.03 -5.23
CA LEU A 42 -6.26 -4.56 -3.93
C LEU A 42 -7.77 -4.85 -3.90
N ASN A 43 -8.58 -3.87 -4.27
CA ASN A 43 -10.04 -3.98 -4.27
C ASN A 43 -10.53 -5.12 -5.16
N SER A 44 -10.08 -5.19 -6.42
CA SER A 44 -10.49 -6.24 -7.36
C SER A 44 -10.12 -7.64 -6.85
N ASN A 45 -8.90 -7.83 -6.36
CA ASN A 45 -8.45 -9.16 -5.95
C ASN A 45 -9.01 -9.62 -4.60
N TYR A 46 -9.16 -8.73 -3.62
CA TYR A 46 -9.80 -9.10 -2.35
C TYR A 46 -11.29 -9.40 -2.51
N GLU A 47 -11.98 -8.67 -3.39
CA GLU A 47 -13.38 -8.92 -3.70
C GLU A 47 -13.56 -10.26 -4.42
N LYS A 48 -12.72 -10.58 -5.41
CA LYS A 48 -12.70 -11.90 -6.07
C LYS A 48 -12.33 -13.05 -5.14
N ALA A 49 -11.51 -12.78 -4.12
CA ALA A 49 -11.19 -13.76 -3.08
C ALA A 49 -12.32 -13.96 -2.05
N GLY A 50 -13.40 -13.17 -2.13
CA GLY A 50 -14.51 -13.20 -1.18
C GLY A 50 -14.17 -12.64 0.21
N LEU A 51 -13.09 -11.86 0.33
CA LEU A 51 -12.58 -11.37 1.62
C LEU A 51 -13.24 -10.07 2.08
N TYR A 52 -13.72 -9.24 1.14
CA TYR A 52 -14.66 -8.16 1.41
C TYR A 52 -15.43 -7.77 0.15
N GLN A 53 -16.49 -6.97 0.31
CA GLN A 53 -17.15 -6.29 -0.81
C GLN A 53 -16.68 -4.83 -0.84
N ARG A 54 -16.35 -4.29 -2.00
CA ARG A 54 -15.79 -2.93 -2.09
C ARG A 54 -16.70 -1.89 -1.41
N ARG A 55 -18.02 -2.07 -1.53
CA ARG A 55 -19.02 -1.18 -0.94
C ARG A 55 -19.05 -1.21 0.60
N SER A 56 -18.62 -2.30 1.23
CA SER A 56 -18.62 -2.41 2.70
C SER A 56 -17.47 -1.64 3.34
N LEU A 57 -16.45 -1.24 2.57
CA LEU A 57 -15.31 -0.47 3.08
C LEU A 57 -15.67 0.98 3.42
N GLN A 58 -16.74 1.53 2.85
CA GLN A 58 -17.12 2.95 3.01
C GLN A 58 -15.95 3.92 2.67
N ASP A 59 -15.08 3.53 1.75
CA ASP A 59 -13.93 4.33 1.29
C ASP A 59 -14.38 5.41 0.30
N TYR A 60 -14.08 6.67 0.60
CA TYR A 60 -14.42 7.84 -0.23
C TYR A 60 -13.22 8.48 -0.91
N SER A 61 -12.10 7.76 -1.03
CA SER A 61 -10.94 8.19 -1.80
C SER A 61 -11.35 8.36 -3.26
N ARG A 62 -11.04 9.52 -3.83
CA ARG A 62 -11.48 9.88 -5.19
C ARG A 62 -10.31 9.97 -6.16
N PRO A 63 -10.48 9.60 -7.44
CA PRO A 63 -9.52 9.95 -8.46
C PRO A 63 -9.35 11.49 -8.57
N LYS A 64 -8.15 11.96 -8.92
CA LYS A 64 -7.92 13.39 -9.18
C LYS A 64 -8.81 13.87 -10.36
N PRO A 65 -9.56 14.98 -10.20
CA PRO A 65 -10.55 15.41 -11.20
C PRO A 65 -9.95 15.96 -12.50
N ARG A 66 -8.63 16.15 -12.58
CA ARG A 66 -7.94 16.73 -13.75
C ARG A 66 -7.87 15.80 -14.97
N TYR A 67 -8.26 14.54 -14.83
CA TYR A 67 -8.19 13.53 -15.89
C TYR A 67 -9.57 13.09 -16.33
N SER A 68 -9.69 12.67 -17.59
CA SER A 68 -10.99 12.28 -18.14
C SER A 68 -11.46 10.92 -17.58
N PRO A 69 -12.78 10.65 -17.55
CA PRO A 69 -13.29 9.32 -17.21
C PRO A 69 -12.67 8.20 -18.07
N SER A 70 -12.40 8.48 -19.35
CA SER A 70 -11.78 7.50 -20.25
C SER A 70 -10.35 7.13 -19.86
N ASP A 71 -9.60 8.05 -19.25
CA ASP A 71 -8.23 7.77 -18.82
C ASP A 71 -8.23 6.86 -17.60
N TRP A 72 -9.16 7.08 -16.68
CA TRP A 72 -9.39 6.19 -15.53
C TRP A 72 -9.85 4.80 -15.96
N LEU A 73 -10.76 4.69 -16.93
CA LEU A 73 -11.19 3.39 -17.47
C LEU A 73 -10.02 2.61 -18.10
N LYS A 74 -9.17 3.27 -18.90
CA LYS A 74 -7.96 2.64 -19.45
C LYS A 74 -7.03 2.11 -18.35
N LEU A 75 -6.91 2.84 -17.24
CA LEU A 75 -6.11 2.39 -16.11
C LEU A 75 -6.75 1.16 -15.44
N ILE A 76 -8.06 1.18 -15.20
CA ILE A 76 -8.80 0.04 -14.61
C ILE A 76 -8.60 -1.22 -15.46
N ASP A 77 -8.82 -1.11 -16.77
CA ASP A 77 -8.64 -2.22 -17.71
C ASP A 77 -7.20 -2.76 -17.70
N PHE A 78 -6.21 -1.86 -17.65
CA PHE A 78 -4.81 -2.24 -17.56
C PHE A 78 -4.48 -2.97 -16.26
N VAL A 79 -4.95 -2.46 -15.12
CA VAL A 79 -4.73 -3.09 -13.80
C VAL A 79 -5.37 -4.47 -13.73
N GLU A 80 -6.62 -4.57 -14.19
CA GLU A 80 -7.35 -5.84 -14.23
C GLU A 80 -6.64 -6.87 -15.13
N ASN A 81 -6.19 -6.46 -16.31
CA ASN A 81 -5.43 -7.34 -17.21
C ASN A 81 -4.11 -7.87 -16.59
N LYS A 82 -3.45 -7.06 -15.77
CA LYS A 82 -2.14 -7.42 -15.19
C LYS A 82 -2.23 -8.15 -13.87
N THR A 83 -3.29 -7.94 -13.11
CA THR A 83 -3.36 -8.36 -11.70
C THR A 83 -4.60 -9.19 -11.37
N GLY A 84 -5.51 -9.39 -12.33
CA GLY A 84 -6.83 -9.96 -12.09
C GLY A 84 -6.85 -11.39 -11.53
N ASP A 85 -5.74 -12.12 -11.64
CA ASP A 85 -5.57 -13.49 -11.16
C ASP A 85 -4.80 -13.61 -9.84
N PHE A 86 -4.32 -12.52 -9.24
CA PHE A 86 -3.54 -12.57 -8.00
C PHE A 86 -4.31 -13.20 -6.81
N HIS A 87 -5.64 -13.12 -6.82
CA HIS A 87 -6.51 -13.77 -5.83
C HIS A 87 -6.44 -15.32 -5.82
N ARG A 88 -5.94 -15.93 -6.89
CA ARG A 88 -5.83 -17.40 -7.03
C ARG A 88 -4.57 -17.96 -6.39
N GLU A 89 -3.54 -17.12 -6.22
CA GLU A 89 -2.31 -17.56 -5.61
C GLU A 89 -2.50 -17.76 -4.11
N ARG A 90 -2.12 -18.95 -3.63
CA ARG A 90 -2.18 -19.34 -2.23
C ARG A 90 -0.84 -19.90 -1.81
N ILE A 91 -0.48 -19.64 -0.56
CA ILE A 91 0.67 -20.22 0.11
C ILE A 91 0.19 -21.04 1.29
N SER A 92 0.73 -22.24 1.43
CA SER A 92 0.48 -23.07 2.60
C SER A 92 1.42 -22.63 3.72
N ILE A 93 0.85 -22.31 4.88
CA ILE A 93 1.61 -22.03 6.10
C ILE A 93 1.27 -23.12 7.10
N HIS A 94 2.28 -23.86 7.53
CA HIS A 94 2.14 -24.84 8.58
C HIS A 94 2.26 -24.17 9.94
N SER A 95 1.30 -24.42 10.83
CA SER A 95 1.42 -24.09 12.25
C SER A 95 1.22 -25.34 13.11
N GLU A 96 1.91 -25.43 14.25
CA GLU A 96 1.76 -26.58 15.16
C GLU A 96 0.37 -26.64 15.82
N GLU A 97 -0.34 -25.51 15.92
CA GLU A 97 -1.65 -25.41 16.59
C GLU A 97 -2.84 -25.65 15.65
N SER A 98 -2.78 -25.15 14.42
CA SER A 98 -3.88 -25.18 13.44
C SER A 98 -3.63 -26.05 12.22
N GLY A 99 -2.44 -26.66 12.09
CA GLY A 99 -2.02 -27.39 10.91
C GLY A 99 -1.82 -26.49 9.69
N ASP A 100 -1.91 -27.07 8.48
CA ASP A 100 -1.72 -26.33 7.24
C ASP A 100 -2.88 -25.37 6.97
N THR A 101 -2.56 -24.09 6.81
CA THR A 101 -3.51 -23.03 6.46
C THR A 101 -3.12 -22.36 5.16
N GLU A 102 -4.05 -22.30 4.21
CA GLU A 102 -3.86 -21.60 2.94
C GLU A 102 -4.08 -20.10 3.10
N MET A 103 -3.03 -19.31 2.86
CA MET A 103 -3.04 -17.85 2.96
C MET A 103 -2.90 -17.22 1.57
N ASN A 104 -3.53 -16.06 1.35
CA ASN A 104 -3.35 -15.31 0.11
C ASN A 104 -2.11 -14.39 0.18
N THR A 105 -1.57 -14.02 -0.98
CA THR A 105 -0.44 -13.08 -1.10
C THR A 105 -0.81 -11.78 -1.82
N ILE A 106 -2.12 -11.46 -1.90
CA ILE A 106 -2.68 -10.36 -2.71
C ILE A 106 -1.98 -9.04 -2.44
N PHE A 107 -1.82 -8.66 -1.17
CA PHE A 107 -1.16 -7.41 -0.80
C PHE A 107 0.26 -7.31 -1.37
N ALA A 108 1.08 -8.34 -1.13
CA ALA A 108 2.46 -8.37 -1.60
C ALA A 108 2.55 -8.34 -3.14
N ARG A 109 1.64 -9.03 -3.83
CA ARG A 109 1.58 -9.02 -5.30
C ARG A 109 1.14 -7.66 -5.85
N CYS A 110 0.13 -7.02 -5.26
CA CYS A 110 -0.27 -5.67 -5.64
C CYS A 110 0.83 -4.63 -5.35
N MET A 111 1.58 -4.78 -4.27
CA MET A 111 2.76 -3.94 -4.00
C MET A 111 3.87 -4.16 -5.03
N ALA A 112 4.15 -5.41 -5.42
CA ALA A 112 5.11 -5.70 -6.48
C ALA A 112 4.68 -5.07 -7.82
N PHE A 113 3.39 -5.15 -8.16
CA PHE A 113 2.83 -4.48 -9.34
C PHE A 113 2.93 -2.94 -9.24
N TYR A 114 2.65 -2.34 -8.09
CA TYR A 114 2.79 -0.90 -7.85
C TYR A 114 4.23 -0.41 -8.11
N HIS A 115 5.23 -1.20 -7.74
CA HIS A 115 6.64 -0.90 -8.00
C HIS A 115 7.15 -1.36 -9.38
N SER A 116 6.32 -2.03 -10.18
CA SER A 116 6.73 -2.62 -11.45
C SER A 116 7.12 -1.58 -12.51
N LYS A 117 8.02 -2.00 -13.40
CA LYS A 117 8.35 -1.26 -14.63
C LYS A 117 7.16 -1.18 -15.59
N GLU A 118 6.24 -2.14 -15.52
CA GLU A 118 5.07 -2.20 -16.40
C GLU A 118 4.07 -1.09 -16.05
N LEU A 119 3.73 -0.94 -14.77
CA LEU A 119 2.90 0.18 -14.33
C LEU A 119 3.58 1.52 -14.64
N ALA A 120 4.87 1.65 -14.30
CA ALA A 120 5.63 2.85 -14.63
C ALA A 120 5.62 3.17 -16.13
N GLY A 121 5.78 2.16 -16.98
CA GLY A 121 5.75 2.28 -18.43
C GLY A 121 4.37 2.68 -18.96
N PHE A 122 3.30 2.10 -18.43
CA PHE A 122 1.93 2.47 -18.78
C PHE A 122 1.64 3.94 -18.45
N LEU A 123 1.97 4.38 -17.23
CA LEU A 123 1.77 5.77 -16.81
C LEU A 123 2.55 6.74 -17.69
N LYS A 124 3.82 6.43 -17.96
CA LYS A 124 4.68 7.23 -18.84
C LYS A 124 4.14 7.32 -20.28
N LYS A 125 3.70 6.20 -20.85
CA LYS A 125 3.17 6.13 -22.22
C LYS A 125 1.92 6.99 -22.40
N ASN A 126 1.06 7.02 -21.38
CA ASN A 126 -0.20 7.76 -21.42
C ASN A 126 -0.10 9.18 -20.85
N ARG A 127 1.09 9.62 -20.40
CA ARG A 127 1.37 10.96 -19.86
C ARG A 127 0.54 11.32 -18.62
N TYR A 128 0.40 10.36 -17.71
CA TYR A 128 -0.30 10.54 -16.43
C TYR A 128 0.62 11.02 -15.30
#